data_AF-A0A6A6DHC0-F1
#
_entry.id   AF-A0A6A6DHC0-F1
#
_cell.length_a   1.000
_cell.length_b   1.000
_cell.length_c   1.000
_cell.angle_alpha   90.00
_cell.angle_beta   90.00
_cell.angle_gamma   90.00
#
_symmetry.space_group_name_H-M   'P 1'
#
loop_
_entity.id
_entity.type
_entity.pdbx_description
1 polymer ?
#
loop_
_entity_poly.entity_id
_entity_poly.type
_entity_poly.pdbx_seq_one_letter_code
_entity_poly.pdbx_strand_id
1 'polypeptide(L)' 'EAKQRVHLPYHILSDEKLEFAITIKLSLFEWQGRQLVKILALAIQDGQIEKVWYPVFPPNKNALELVK' A
#
# COMPACT_ATOMS: atom_id res chain seq x y z
N GLU A 1 15.68 -8.31 5.80
CA GLU A 1 14.91 -9.57 5.76
C GLU A 1 13.98 -9.69 4.55
N ALA A 2 12.88 -8.93 4.45
CA ALA A 2 11.95 -9.05 3.31
C ALA A 2 12.57 -8.69 1.94
N LYS A 3 13.18 -7.50 1.81
CA LYS A 3 13.79 -7.04 0.54
C LYS A 3 14.83 -8.01 -0.04
N GLN A 4 15.66 -8.61 0.83
CA GLN A 4 16.71 -9.54 0.44
C GLN A 4 16.16 -10.91 0.01
N ARG A 5 15.02 -11.34 0.58
CA ARG A 5 14.42 -12.64 0.28
C ARG A 5 13.66 -12.67 -1.06
N VAL A 6 13.12 -11.52 -1.50
CA VAL A 6 12.30 -11.42 -2.72
C VAL A 6 12.92 -10.56 -3.82
N HIS A 7 14.19 -10.16 -3.67
CA HIS A 7 14.94 -9.38 -4.68
C HIS A 7 14.16 -8.19 -5.25
N LEU A 8 13.46 -7.46 -4.39
CA LEU A 8 12.64 -6.33 -4.83
C LEU A 8 13.51 -5.19 -5.37
N PRO A 9 13.24 -4.68 -6.58
CA PRO A 9 14.05 -3.62 -7.19
C PRO A 9 13.77 -2.23 -6.59
N TYR A 10 12.87 -2.14 -5.61
CA TYR A 10 12.44 -0.90 -4.97
C TYR A 10 12.48 -0.98 -3.45
N HIS A 11 12.22 0.16 -2.80
CA HIS A 11 12.25 0.28 -1.35
C HIS A 11 10.98 -0.30 -0.72
N ILE A 12 11.15 -0.82 0.49
CA ILE A 12 10.05 -1.17 1.38
C ILE A 12 10.08 -0.12 2.48
N LEU A 13 8.96 0.56 2.68
CA LEU A 13 8.77 1.53 3.74
C LEU A 13 7.95 0.90 4.86
N SER A 14 8.24 1.26 6.10
CA SER A 14 7.50 0.82 7.28
C SER A 14 6.65 1.99 7.79
N ASP A 15 5.34 1.80 7.87
CA ASP A 15 4.38 2.72 8.52
C ASP A 15 3.89 2.09 9.83
N GLU A 16 4.83 1.73 10.71
CA GLU A 16 4.55 0.95 11.92
C GLU A 16 3.60 1.65 12.90
N LYS A 17 3.59 2.98 12.89
CA LYS A 17 2.74 3.84 13.73
C LYS A 17 1.44 4.23 13.04
N LEU A 18 1.23 3.82 11.80
CA LEU A 18 0.10 4.20 10.95
C LEU A 18 -0.02 5.73 10.73
N GLU A 19 1.05 6.49 10.94
CA GLU A 19 1.04 7.95 10.81
C GLU A 19 0.70 8.36 9.38
N PHE A 20 1.29 7.68 8.38
CA PHE A 20 0.98 7.94 6.98
C PHE A 20 -0.46 7.52 6.67
N ALA A 21 -0.83 6.29 7.01
CA ALA A 21 -2.16 5.75 6.74
C ALA A 21 -3.29 6.59 7.36
N ILE A 22 -3.13 7.05 8.60
CA ILE A 22 -4.11 7.88 9.30
C ILE A 22 -4.17 9.28 8.69
N THR A 23 -3.03 9.91 8.40
CA THR A 23 -2.97 11.29 7.89
C THR A 23 -3.71 11.43 6.57
N ILE A 24 -3.54 10.47 5.66
CA ILE A 24 -4.23 10.48 4.36
C ILE A 24 -5.53 9.68 4.36
N LYS A 25 -6.00 9.25 5.54
CA LYS A 25 -7.28 8.55 5.76
C LYS A 25 -7.43 7.26 4.95
N LEU A 26 -6.38 6.45 4.87
CA LEU A 26 -6.43 5.12 4.24
C LEU A 26 -7.42 4.20 4.95
N SER A 27 -7.94 3.22 4.21
CA SER A 27 -8.84 2.21 4.76
C SER A 27 -8.09 1.25 5.69
N LEU A 28 -8.46 1.25 6.97
CA LEU A 28 -7.94 0.36 7.99
C LEU A 28 -8.95 -0.76 8.33
N PHE A 29 -8.46 -1.85 8.90
CA PHE A 29 -9.26 -2.87 9.55
C PHE A 29 -8.54 -3.43 10.76
N GLU A 30 -9.31 -3.99 11.70
CA GLU A 30 -8.75 -4.67 12.86
C GLU A 30 -8.67 -6.18 12.62
N TRP A 31 -7.53 -6.77 12.98
CA TRP A 31 -7.35 -8.21 12.99
C TRP A 31 -6.50 -8.60 14.20
N GLN A 32 -7.02 -9.49 15.05
CA GLN A 32 -6.33 -9.96 16.25
C GLN A 32 -5.80 -8.81 17.14
N GLY A 33 -6.60 -7.75 17.32
CA GLY A 33 -6.25 -6.58 18.13
C GLY A 33 -5.18 -5.67 17.50
N ARG A 34 -4.87 -5.85 16.21
CA ARG A 34 -3.95 -4.99 15.45
C ARG A 34 -4.70 -4.24 14.37
N GLN A 35 -4.44 -2.94 14.24
CA GLN A 35 -4.88 -2.20 13.06
C GLN A 35 -3.94 -2.47 11.89
N LEU A 36 -4.53 -2.73 10.73
CA LEU A 36 -3.83 -3.06 9.50
C LEU A 36 -4.41 -2.23 8.35
N VAL A 37 -3.55 -1.88 7.39
CA VAL A 37 -3.97 -1.22 6.15
C VAL A 37 -4.56 -2.27 5.21
N LYS A 38 -5.74 -1.99 4.65
CA LYS A 38 -6.30 -2.85 3.61
C LYS A 38 -5.52 -2.67 2.31
N ILE A 39 -5.40 -3.75 1.53
CA ILE A 39 -4.61 -3.74 0.29
C ILE A 39 -5.20 -2.72 -0.69
N LEU A 40 -4.37 -1.77 -1.09
CA LEU A 40 -4.67 -0.70 -2.03
C LEU A 40 -3.42 -0.32 -2.84
N ALA A 41 -3.61 0.44 -3.90
CA ALA A 41 -2.53 1.08 -4.63
C ALA A 41 -2.81 2.58 -4.76
N LEU A 42 -1.73 3.37 -4.77
CA LEU A 42 -1.75 4.82 -4.95
C LEU A 42 -0.87 5.19 -6.15
N ALA A 43 -1.35 6.08 -7.01
CA ALA A 43 -0.51 6.80 -7.96
C ALA A 43 -0.23 8.18 -7.38
N ILE A 44 1.05 8.52 -7.26
CA ILE A 44 1.50 9.78 -6.69
C ILE A 44 2.39 10.47 -7.73
N GLN A 45 2.08 11.73 -8.03
CA GLN A 45 2.88 12.59 -8.88
C GLN A 45 3.15 13.90 -8.12
N ASP A 46 4.42 14.30 -8.05
CA ASP A 46 4.84 15.55 -7.39
C ASP A 46 4.30 15.74 -5.95
N GLY A 47 4.17 14.63 -5.21
CA GLY A 47 3.67 14.63 -3.83
C GLY A 47 2.14 14.64 -3.70
N GLN A 48 1.41 14.68 -4.81
CA GLN A 48 -0.05 14.62 -4.87
C GLN A 48 -0.52 13.21 -5.24
N ILE A 49 -1.59 12.74 -4.58
CA ILE A 49 -2.24 11.47 -4.93
C ILE A 49 -3.17 11.71 -6.13
N GLU A 50 -2.80 11.19 -7.29
CA GLU A 50 -3.56 11.31 -8.55
C GLU A 50 -4.66 10.25 -8.66
N LYS A 51 -4.42 9.04 -8.14
CA LYS A 51 -5.36 7.93 -8.24
C LYS A 51 -5.23 6.98 -7.07
N VAL A 52 -6.38 6.47 -6.61
CA VAL A 52 -6.48 5.47 -5.55
C VAL A 52 -7.22 4.26 -6.09
N TRP A 53 -6.60 3.08 -6.02
CA TRP A 53 -7.26 1.82 -6.31
C TRP A 53 -7.48 1.09 -5.00
N TYR A 54 -8.75 0.92 -4.63
CA TYR A 54 -9.15 0.19 -3.44
C TYR A 54 -10.58 -0.37 -3.59
N PRO A 55 -10.84 -1.63 -3.16
CA PRO A 55 -9.85 -2.64 -2.81
C PRO A 55 -9.14 -3.18 -4.07
N VAL A 56 -7.86 -3.52 -3.98
CA VAL A 56 -7.18 -4.21 -5.08
C VAL A 56 -7.49 -5.71 -4.99
N PHE A 57 -8.21 -6.24 -6.00
CA PHE A 57 -8.53 -7.66 -6.09
C PHE A 57 -8.46 -8.21 -7.54
N PRO A 58 -7.92 -9.43 -7.75
CA PRO A 58 -7.15 -10.21 -6.79
C PRO A 58 -5.79 -9.53 -6.47
N PRO A 59 -5.24 -9.74 -5.26
CA PRO A 59 -4.07 -9.00 -4.77
C PRO A 59 -2.79 -9.30 -5.56
N ASN A 60 -2.81 -10.32 -6.40
CA ASN A 60 -1.73 -10.73 -7.28
C ASN A 60 -1.85 -10.19 -8.72
N LYS A 61 -2.81 -9.30 -9.01
CA LYS A 61 -2.84 -8.60 -10.29
C LYS A 61 -1.63 -7.68 -10.40
N ASN A 62 -0.84 -7.91 -11.45
CA ASN A 62 0.41 -7.22 -11.73
C ASN A 62 0.18 -5.69 -11.73
N ALA A 63 1.11 -4.91 -11.17
CA ALA A 63 1.02 -3.44 -11.12
C ALA A 63 0.73 -2.81 -12.50
N LEU A 64 1.14 -3.48 -13.59
CA LEU A 64 0.81 -3.12 -14.97
C LEU A 64 -0.69 -3.04 -15.28
N GLU A 65 -1.55 -3.82 -14.60
CA GLU A 65 -3.01 -3.70 -14.79
C GLU A 65 -3.57 -2.41 -14.18
N LEU A 66 -2.94 -1.89 -13.13
CA LEU A 66 -3.38 -0.67 -12.46
C LEU A 66 -2.94 0.59 -13.23
N VAL A 67 -1.83 0.52 -13.96
CA VAL A 67 -1.24 1.65 -14.70
C VAL A 67 -1.84 1.85 -16.10
N LYS A 68 -2.84 1.05 -16.49
CA LYS A 68 -3.69 1.34 -17.66
C LYS A 68 -4.67 2.48 -17.40
#